data_AF-A0A3L6VBN6-F1
#
_entry.id   AF-A0A3L6VBN6-F1
#
_cell.length_a   1.000
_cell.length_b   1.000
_cell.length_c   1.000
_cell.angle_alpha   90.00
_cell.angle_beta   90.00
_cell.angle_gamma   90.00
#
_symmetry.space_group_name_H-M   'P 1'
#
loop_
_entity.id
_entity.type
_entity.pdbx_description
1 polymer ?
#
loop_
_entity_poly.entity_id
_entity_poly.type
_entity_poly.pdbx_seq_one_letter_code
_entity_poly.pdbx_strand_id
1 'polypeptide(L)' 'QQVVRSEFASSTVLTIAHRLDTVLDCDRILVFDQGQLVQNDTPAALVHAGTGIFFELVTEGGYSLDKQ' A
#
# COMPACT_ATOMS: atom_id res chain seq x y z
N GLN A 1 -3.98 8.39 7.16
CA GLN A 1 -4.85 8.24 8.36
C GLN A 1 -4.13 8.66 9.64
N GLN A 2 -4.27 9.91 10.10
CA GLN A 2 -3.43 10.39 11.21
C GLN A 2 -3.86 9.87 12.61
N VAL A 3 -5.16 9.87 12.90
CA VAL A 3 -5.70 9.45 14.22
C VAL A 3 -5.45 7.97 14.50
N VAL A 4 -5.70 7.09 13.52
CA VAL A 4 -5.43 5.65 13.68
C VAL A 4 -3.94 5.42 13.96
N ARG A 5 -3.05 6.15 13.27
CA ARG A 5 -1.61 6.00 13.47
C ARG A 5 -1.14 6.50 14.83
N SER A 6 -1.70 7.59 15.36
CA SER A 6 -1.30 8.14 16.66
C SER A 6 -1.81 7.28 17.81
N GLU A 7 -3.10 6.90 17.78
CA GLU A 7 -3.74 6.17 18.89
C GLU A 7 -3.30 4.71 18.95
N PHE A 8 -2.92 4.13 17.81
CA PHE A 8 -2.51 2.73 17.70
C PHE A 8 -1.03 2.57 17.36
N ALA A 9 -0.18 3.55 17.68
CA ALA A 9 1.25 3.53 17.36
C ALA A 9 2.00 2.30 17.90
N SER A 10 1.53 1.70 18.99
CA SER A 10 2.10 0.48 19.59
C SER A 10 1.36 -0.81 19.22
N SER A 11 0.38 -0.74 18.33
CA SER A 11 -0.48 -1.87 17.96
C SER A 11 -0.25 -2.25 16.49
N THR A 12 -0.47 -3.52 16.17
CA THR A 12 -0.51 -3.95 14.76
C THR A 12 -1.83 -3.51 14.13
N VAL A 13 -1.76 -2.71 13.07
CA VAL A 13 -2.94 -2.27 12.30
C VAL A 13 -2.99 -3.01 10.98
N LEU A 14 -4.02 -3.85 10.80
CA LEU A 14 -4.32 -4.48 9.53
C LEU A 14 -5.46 -3.72 8.85
N THR A 15 -5.18 -3.13 7.69
CA THR A 15 -6.16 -2.37 6.91
C THR A 15 -6.47 -3.10 5.60
N ILE A 16 -7.76 -3.34 5.34
CA ILE A 16 -8.26 -3.85 4.05
C ILE A 16 -9.01 -2.70 3.39
N ALA A 17 -8.56 -2.26 2.22
CA ALA A 17 -9.15 -1.12 1.55
C ALA A 17 -9.15 -1.24 0.03
N HIS A 18 -10.08 -0.51 -0.58
CA HIS A 18 -10.19 -0.35 -2.04
C HIS A 18 -9.60 0.98 -2.53
N ARG A 19 -9.31 1.92 -1.61
CA ARG A 19 -8.76 3.24 -1.94
C ARG A 19 -7.27 3.27 -1.64
N LEU A 20 -6.48 3.67 -2.62
CA LEU A 20 -5.03 3.75 -2.47
C LEU A 20 -4.59 4.77 -1.40
N ASP A 21 -5.29 5.90 -1.28
CA ASP A 21 -5.06 6.94 -0.24
C ASP A 21 -4.90 6.36 1.17
N THR A 22 -5.63 5.29 1.46
CA THR A 22 -5.71 4.70 2.79
C THR A 22 -4.62 3.68 3.08
N VAL A 23 -3.98 3.14 2.03
CA VAL A 23 -2.95 2.10 2.16
C VAL A 23 -1.54 2.63 1.90
N LEU A 24 -1.38 3.75 1.20
CA LEU A 24 -0.06 4.35 0.94
C LEU A 24 0.70 4.74 2.22
N ASP A 25 -0.02 4.98 3.32
CA ASP A 25 0.55 5.26 4.64
C ASP A 25 0.99 4.00 5.42
N CYS A 26 0.77 2.79 4.88
CA CYS A 26 1.12 1.54 5.55
C CYS A 26 2.62 1.24 5.42
N ASP A 27 3.17 0.61 6.47
CA ASP A 27 4.57 0.18 6.47
C ASP A 27 4.85 -0.91 5.41
N ARG A 28 3.84 -1.74 5.12
CA ARG A 28 3.87 -2.78 4.08
C ARG A 28 2.52 -2.94 3.40
N ILE A 29 2.56 -3.38 2.15
CA ILE A 29 1.41 -3.73 1.32
C ILE A 29 1.46 -5.21 1.01
N LEU A 30 0.32 -5.88 1.19
CA LEU A 30 0.10 -7.26 0.77
C LEU A 30 -0.94 -7.24 -0.34
N VAL A 31 -0.57 -7.73 -1.53
CA VAL A 31 -1.51 -7.89 -2.65
C VAL A 31 -1.88 -9.34 -2.79
N PHE A 32 -3.18 -9.61 -2.76
CA PHE A 32 -3.74 -10.93 -3.01
C PHE A 32 -4.42 -10.95 -4.36
N ASP A 33 -4.14 -11.98 -5.15
CA ASP A 33 -4.85 -12.28 -6.39
C ASP A 33 -5.23 -13.77 -6.41
N GLN A 34 -6.47 -14.07 -6.80
CA GLN A 34 -7.03 -15.43 -6.80
C GLN A 34 -6.77 -16.24 -5.51
N GLY A 35 -6.81 -15.57 -4.34
CA GLY A 35 -6.58 -16.20 -3.04
C GLY A 35 -5.12 -16.50 -2.71
N GLN A 36 -4.16 -16.01 -3.51
CA GLN A 36 -2.72 -16.17 -3.29
C GLN A 36 -2.08 -14.81 -2.97
N LEU A 37 -1.09 -14.80 -2.07
CA LEU A 37 -0.26 -13.63 -1.81
C LEU A 37 0.76 -13.47 -2.95
N VAL A 38 0.57 -12.47 -3.80
CA VAL A 38 1.38 -12.26 -5.01
C VAL A 38 2.41 -11.13 -4.87
N GLN A 39 2.19 -10.18 -3.96
CA GLN A 39 3.16 -9.11 -3.64
C GLN A 39 3.17 -8.82 -2.13
N ASN A 40 4.35 -8.58 -1.57
CA ASN A 40 4.55 -8.26 -0.15
C ASN A 40 5.83 -7.43 0.03
N ASP A 41 5.70 -6.11 0.03
CA ASP A 41 6.81 -5.20 0.28
C ASP A 41 6.31 -3.82 0.75
N THR A 42 7.23 -2.88 0.97
CA THR A 42 6.92 -1.47 1.20
C THR A 42 6.23 -0.85 -0.03
N PRO A 43 5.35 0.15 0.13
CA PRO A 43 4.73 0.84 -1.00
C PRO A 43 5.76 1.35 -2.02
N ALA A 44 6.85 1.95 -1.54
CA ALA A 44 7.92 2.49 -2.38
C ALA A 44 8.62 1.40 -3.21
N ALA A 45 8.94 0.25 -2.61
CA ALA A 45 9.58 -0.86 -3.32
C ALA A 45 8.66 -1.45 -4.41
N LEU A 46 7.37 -1.63 -4.10
CA LEU A 46 6.40 -2.15 -5.08
C LEU A 46 6.19 -1.21 -6.26
N VAL A 47 6.25 0.10 -6.04
CA VAL A 47 6.16 1.08 -7.14
C VAL A 47 7.46 1.20 -7.92
N HIS A 48 8.60 1.18 -7.25
CA HIS A 48 9.91 1.23 -7.91
C HIS A 48 10.17 0.00 -8.80
N ALA A 49 9.54 -1.14 -8.50
CA ALA A 49 9.58 -2.32 -9.36
C ALA A 49 9.06 -2.04 -10.79
N GLY A 50 8.24 -0.99 -10.98
CA GLY A 50 7.76 -0.56 -12.30
C GLY A 50 6.81 -1.56 -12.98
N THR A 51 6.34 -2.56 -12.25
CA THR A 51 5.47 -3.64 -12.75
C THR A 51 4.70 -4.29 -11.59
N GLY A 52 3.65 -5.04 -11.92
CA GLY A 52 2.81 -5.75 -10.95
C GLY A 52 1.56 -4.98 -10.54
N ILE A 53 0.62 -5.69 -9.93
CA ILE A 53 -0.75 -5.22 -9.65
C ILE A 53 -0.74 -3.92 -8.84
N PHE A 54 0.08 -3.81 -7.79
CA PHE A 54 0.15 -2.58 -7.01
C PHE A 54 0.62 -1.38 -7.83
N PHE A 55 1.66 -1.54 -8.66
CA PHE A 55 2.16 -0.48 -9.52
C PHE A 55 1.11 -0.02 -10.54
N GLU A 56 0.38 -0.98 -11.14
CA GLU A 56 -0.72 -0.70 -12.05
C GLU A 56 -1.84 0.09 -11.37
N LEU A 57 -2.26 -0.33 -10.17
CA LEU A 57 -3.28 0.38 -9.37
C LEU A 57 -2.86 1.81 -9.00
N VAL A 58 -1.58 2.02 -8.65
CA VAL A 58 -1.01 3.35 -8.39
C VAL A 58 -1.08 4.21 -9.64
N THR A 59 -0.66 3.65 -10.77
CA THR A 59 -0.61 4.34 -12.06
C THR A 59 -2.02 4.73 -12.55
N GLU A 60 -2.97 3.80 -12.50
CA GLU A 60 -4.37 4.03 -12.87
C GLU A 60 -5.05 5.05 -11.95
N GLY A 61 -4.73 5.01 -10.65
CA GLY A 61 -5.27 5.95 -9.67
C GLY A 61 -4.67 7.35 -9.73
N GLY A 62 -3.66 7.59 -10.59
CA GLY A 62 -2.98 8.89 -10.70
C GLY A 62 -2.13 9.24 -9.46
N TYR A 63 -1.71 8.23 -8.71
CA TYR A 63 -0.86 8.39 -7.53
C TYR A 63 0.59 8.50 -7.97
N SER A 64 1.22 9.65 -7.72
CA SER A 64 2.66 9.82 -7.93
C SER A 64 3.37 9.69 -6.58
N LEU A 65 4.17 8.64 -6.44
CA LEU A 65 5.11 8.47 -5.32
C LEU A 65 6.44 9.18 -5.59
N ASP A 66 6.50 10.02 -6.63
CA ASP A 66 7.65 10.86 -6.98
C ASP A 66 7.75 12.05 -6.03
N LYS A 67 7.97 11.79 -4.74
CA LYS A 67 8.37 12.76 -3.72
C LYS A 67 8.59 12.03 -2.38
N GLN A 68 9.74 11.39 -2.25
CA GLN A 68 10.50 11.38 -1.00
C GLN A 68 11.95 11.71 -1.31
#